data_AF-A0A382B6K6-F1
#
_entry.id   AF-A0A382B6K6-F1
#
_cell.length_a   1.000
_cell.length_b   1.000
_cell.length_c   1.000
_cell.angle_alpha   90.00
_cell.angle_beta   90.00
_cell.angle_gamma   90.00
#
_symmetry.space_group_name_H-M   'P 1'
#
loop_
_entity.id
_entity.type
_entity.pdbx_description
1 polymer ?
#
loop_
_entity_poly.entity_id
_entity_poly.type
_entity_poly.pdbx_seq_one_letter_code
_entity_poly.pdbx_strand_id
1 'polypeptide(L)'
;MSSLFPLYEMAVSRDWNSKFYKVKKQGFLNRNLVESLSNTIIIAYDQPLYRLWKSGWSGKYIYIEHGLGAIKYYTYKYNFFHKAELLFYPGPVFQRKMGAINPAFKNGLLGGYPKMDDLINKKINRENMLSELDLDPDKPVVLFAPSWGGKYSNQSGIWNADYLKNIPNLIVIPHSQDYR
;
A
#
# COMPACT_ATOMS: atom_id res chain seq x y z
N MET A 1 6.63 2.47 -3.86
CA MET A 1 7.26 1.86 -2.67
C MET A 1 6.21 1.02 -1.93
N SER A 2 6.55 -0.20 -1.45
CA SER A 2 5.58 -1.07 -0.75
C SER A 2 5.26 -0.52 0.64
N SER A 3 3.99 -0.56 1.06
CA SER A 3 3.56 -0.06 2.38
C SER A 3 4.23 -0.76 3.57
N LEU A 4 4.79 -1.95 3.36
CA LEU A 4 5.48 -2.75 4.39
C LEU A 4 7.00 -2.57 4.38
N PHE A 5 7.58 -1.91 3.38
CA PHE A 5 9.04 -1.84 3.26
C PHE A 5 9.71 -1.10 4.44
N PRO A 6 9.19 0.05 4.91
CA PRO A 6 9.74 0.71 6.10
C PRO A 6 9.75 -0.19 7.34
N LEU A 7 8.73 -1.04 7.48
CA LEU A 7 8.64 -1.98 8.60
C LEU A 7 9.69 -3.10 8.49
N TYR A 8 9.96 -3.57 7.27
CA TYR A 8 11.03 -4.54 7.03
C TYR A 8 12.39 -3.94 7.37
N GLU A 9 12.69 -2.71 6.93
CA GLU A 9 13.94 -2.03 7.26
C GLU A 9 14.12 -1.86 8.77
N MET A 10 13.05 -1.45 9.47
CA MET A 10 13.05 -1.35 10.94
C MET A 10 13.28 -2.71 11.61
N ALA A 11 12.74 -3.80 11.09
CA ALA A 11 12.94 -5.13 11.65
C ALA A 11 14.40 -5.59 11.47
N VAL A 12 14.97 -5.39 10.28
CA VAL A 12 16.38 -5.68 9.99
C VAL A 12 17.30 -4.85 10.88
N SER A 13 17.03 -3.56 11.06
CA SER A 13 17.84 -2.67 11.91
C SER A 13 17.78 -3.03 13.40
N ARG A 14 16.88 -3.94 13.81
CA ARG A 14 16.75 -4.48 15.17
C ARG A 14 17.26 -5.92 15.28
N ASP A 15 17.99 -6.39 14.27
CA ASP A 15 18.51 -7.77 14.17
C ASP A 15 17.41 -8.86 14.19
N TRP A 16 16.19 -8.52 13.76
CA TRP A 16 15.13 -9.53 13.64
C TRP A 16 15.34 -10.37 12.38
N ASN A 17 15.27 -11.69 12.50
CA ASN A 17 15.30 -12.61 11.37
C ASN A 17 14.05 -12.40 10.47
N SER A 18 14.21 -11.54 9.47
CA SER A 18 13.11 -10.99 8.68
C SER A 18 13.33 -11.27 7.20
N LYS A 19 12.27 -11.66 6.50
CA LYS A 19 12.28 -11.89 5.05
C LYS A 19 11.17 -11.08 4.40
N PHE A 20 11.49 -10.43 3.27
CA PHE A 20 10.54 -9.64 2.50
C PHE A 20 10.22 -10.33 1.18
N TYR A 21 8.93 -10.55 0.93
CA TYR A 21 8.46 -11.28 -0.26
C TYR A 21 7.56 -10.42 -1.14
N LYS A 22 7.94 -10.28 -2.41
CA LYS A 22 7.07 -9.70 -3.44
C LYS A 22 6.26 -10.80 -4.13
N VAL A 23 4.99 -10.87 -3.81
CA VAL A 23 4.09 -11.90 -4.31
C VAL A 23 3.52 -11.52 -5.68
N LYS A 24 3.95 -12.22 -6.74
CA LYS A 24 3.36 -12.07 -8.09
C LYS A 24 2.18 -13.05 -8.27
N LYS A 25 1.16 -12.63 -9.04
CA LYS A 25 -0.06 -13.41 -9.35
C LYS A 25 0.20 -14.78 -10.01
N GLN A 26 1.39 -15.08 -10.50
CA GLN A 26 1.70 -16.38 -11.14
C GLN A 26 2.75 -17.21 -10.37
N GLY A 27 3.43 -16.65 -9.36
CA GLY A 27 4.60 -17.27 -8.75
C GLY A 27 4.43 -17.74 -7.30
N PHE A 28 3.19 -17.88 -6.81
CA PHE A 28 2.91 -18.03 -5.39
C PHE A 28 2.21 -19.34 -5.03
N LEU A 29 2.79 -20.44 -5.50
CA LEU A 29 2.48 -21.82 -5.14
C LEU A 29 3.81 -22.55 -4.96
N ASN A 30 4.59 -22.13 -3.95
CA ASN A 30 5.91 -22.71 -3.68
C ASN A 30 5.89 -23.29 -2.26
N ARG A 31 6.00 -24.62 -2.15
CA ARG A 31 6.02 -25.32 -0.85
C ARG A 31 7.21 -24.91 0.02
N ASN A 32 8.38 -24.70 -0.60
CA ASN A 32 9.59 -24.25 0.11
C ASN A 32 9.38 -22.86 0.72
N LEU A 33 8.58 -22.00 0.07
CA LEU A 33 8.21 -20.72 0.66
C LEU A 33 7.37 -20.95 1.92
N VAL A 34 6.32 -21.77 1.84
CA VAL A 34 5.42 -22.06 2.98
C VAL A 34 6.19 -22.58 4.18
N GLU A 35 7.12 -23.51 3.97
CA GLU A 35 7.99 -24.05 5.03
C GLU A 35 8.87 -22.98 5.68
N SER A 36 9.24 -21.94 4.93
CA SER A 36 10.07 -20.83 5.42
C SER A 36 9.27 -19.70 6.08
N LEU A 37 7.94 -19.72 6.02
CA LEU A 37 7.11 -18.67 6.61
C LEU A 37 6.96 -18.87 8.11
N SER A 38 6.98 -17.75 8.83
CA SER A 38 6.62 -17.73 10.25
C SER A 38 5.16 -18.11 10.48
N ASN A 39 4.86 -18.54 11.70
CA ASN A 39 3.49 -18.74 12.20
C ASN A 39 2.68 -17.44 12.18
N THR A 40 3.34 -16.28 12.23
CA THR A 40 2.69 -14.98 12.06
C THR A 40 3.39 -14.18 10.97
N ILE A 41 2.63 -13.70 10.00
CA ILE A 41 3.13 -12.87 8.89
C ILE A 41 2.48 -11.49 8.88
N ILE A 42 3.13 -10.54 8.19
CA ILE A 42 2.59 -9.20 7.98
C ILE A 42 2.26 -9.04 6.50
N ILE A 43 1.05 -8.59 6.19
CA ILE A 43 0.57 -8.45 4.82
C ILE A 43 -0.09 -7.09 4.60
N ALA A 44 -0.03 -6.61 3.36
CA ALA A 44 -0.67 -5.37 2.92
C ALA A 44 -1.78 -5.57 1.89
N TYR A 45 -1.87 -6.77 1.34
CA TYR A 45 -2.83 -7.17 0.32
C TYR A 45 -3.46 -8.50 0.74
N ASP A 46 -4.73 -8.69 0.41
CA ASP A 46 -5.47 -9.92 0.76
C ASP A 46 -5.23 -11.05 -0.25
N GLN A 47 -4.97 -10.70 -1.52
CA GLN A 47 -4.79 -11.70 -2.59
C GLN A 47 -3.64 -12.70 -2.34
N PRO A 48 -2.48 -12.30 -1.76
CA PRO A 48 -1.45 -13.24 -1.36
C PRO A 48 -1.91 -14.28 -0.32
N LEU A 49 -2.75 -13.87 0.64
CA LEU A 49 -3.13 -14.71 1.78
C LEU A 49 -3.96 -15.93 1.34
N TYR A 50 -4.92 -15.73 0.46
CA TYR A 50 -5.76 -16.81 -0.08
C TYR A 50 -4.92 -17.93 -0.74
N ARG A 51 -3.78 -17.57 -1.34
CA ARG A 51 -2.87 -18.52 -1.99
C ARG A 51 -1.98 -19.26 -1.01
N LEU A 52 -1.54 -18.60 0.06
CA LEU A 52 -0.83 -19.26 1.15
C LEU A 52 -1.68 -20.36 1.77
N TRP A 53 -2.94 -20.04 2.07
CA TRP A 53 -3.90 -21.02 2.60
C TRP A 53 -4.05 -22.22 1.66
N LYS A 54 -4.19 -21.98 0.35
CA LYS A 54 -4.23 -23.08 -0.65
C LYS A 54 -2.95 -23.91 -0.72
N SER A 55 -1.82 -23.34 -0.35
CA SER A 55 -0.53 -24.02 -0.32
C SER A 55 -0.25 -24.73 1.00
N GLY A 56 -1.23 -24.74 1.94
CA GLY A 56 -1.15 -25.45 3.21
C GLY A 56 -0.67 -24.63 4.39
N TRP A 57 -0.38 -23.33 4.22
CA TRP A 57 -0.04 -22.46 5.35
C TRP A 57 -1.29 -22.16 6.18
N SER A 58 -1.21 -22.33 7.50
CA SER A 58 -2.34 -22.18 8.44
C SER A 58 -2.08 -21.16 9.57
N GLY A 59 -1.06 -20.31 9.39
CA GLY A 59 -0.67 -19.32 10.38
C GLY A 59 -1.62 -18.12 10.51
N LYS A 60 -1.20 -17.18 11.34
CA LYS A 60 -1.87 -15.92 11.66
C LYS A 60 -1.29 -14.78 10.82
N TYR A 61 -2.07 -13.73 10.62
CA TYR A 61 -1.61 -12.55 9.89
C TYR A 61 -1.98 -11.25 10.57
N ILE A 62 -1.06 -10.30 10.46
CA ILE A 62 -1.24 -8.89 10.79
C ILE A 62 -1.49 -8.15 9.48
N TYR A 63 -2.55 -7.35 9.43
CA TYR A 63 -2.87 -6.55 8.26
C TYR A 63 -2.51 -5.08 8.46
N ILE A 64 -1.72 -4.55 7.53
CA ILE A 64 -1.41 -3.12 7.42
C ILE A 64 -1.86 -2.65 6.05
N GLU A 65 -2.91 -1.83 6.02
CA GLU A 65 -3.53 -1.35 4.79
C GLU A 65 -2.53 -0.61 3.87
N HIS A 66 -2.70 -0.73 2.54
CA HIS A 66 -1.84 -0.11 1.54
C HIS A 66 -2.41 1.20 0.97
N GLY A 67 -3.67 1.55 1.26
CA GLY A 67 -4.25 2.86 0.96
C GLY A 67 -5.72 3.01 1.34
N LEU A 68 -6.27 4.23 1.17
CA LEU A 68 -7.68 4.54 1.49
C LEU A 68 -8.70 3.88 0.55
N GLY A 69 -8.24 3.15 -0.48
CA GLY A 69 -9.07 2.32 -1.35
C GLY A 69 -9.96 1.33 -0.57
N ALA A 70 -9.54 1.01 0.67
CA ALA A 70 -10.33 0.53 1.80
C ALA A 70 -11.82 0.93 1.78
N ILE A 71 -12.13 2.18 1.47
CA ILE A 71 -13.50 2.67 1.61
C ILE A 71 -14.39 2.28 0.42
N LYS A 72 -13.83 2.09 -0.79
CA LYS A 72 -14.62 1.84 -2.01
C LYS A 72 -15.00 0.37 -2.23
N TYR A 73 -14.21 -0.57 -1.71
CA TYR A 73 -14.38 -2.01 -2.01
C TYR A 73 -14.57 -2.91 -0.80
N TYR A 74 -14.26 -2.44 0.41
CA TYR A 74 -14.05 -3.34 1.55
C TYR A 74 -15.30 -3.55 2.41
N THR A 75 -16.43 -2.96 2.01
CA THR A 75 -17.75 -3.45 2.40
C THR A 75 -17.98 -4.92 2.00
N TYR A 76 -17.17 -5.52 1.11
CA TYR A 76 -17.41 -6.89 0.62
C TYR A 76 -16.43 -7.98 1.10
N LYS A 77 -15.34 -7.64 1.82
CA LYS A 77 -14.33 -8.62 2.25
C LYS A 77 -14.28 -8.81 3.77
N TYR A 78 -15.45 -8.91 4.38
CA TYR A 78 -15.65 -9.09 5.83
C TYR A 78 -14.69 -10.13 6.44
N ASN A 79 -14.72 -11.38 5.96
CA ASN A 79 -13.93 -12.48 6.54
C ASN A 79 -12.43 -12.21 6.65
N PHE A 80 -11.87 -11.44 5.72
CA PHE A 80 -10.44 -11.12 5.73
C PHE A 80 -10.09 -10.18 6.89
N PHE A 81 -10.95 -9.24 7.27
CA PHE A 81 -10.65 -8.36 8.39
C PHE A 81 -10.94 -9.01 9.73
N HIS A 82 -12.02 -9.79 9.82
CA HIS A 82 -12.39 -10.46 11.06
C HIS A 82 -11.35 -11.47 11.54
N LYS A 83 -10.65 -12.11 10.60
CA LYS A 83 -9.66 -13.17 10.89
C LYS A 83 -8.25 -12.64 11.11
N ALA A 84 -8.02 -11.33 10.96
CA ALA A 84 -6.72 -10.75 11.23
C ALA A 84 -6.40 -10.88 12.72
N GLU A 85 -5.21 -11.36 13.05
CA GLU A 85 -4.75 -11.41 14.44
C GLU A 85 -4.63 -9.98 15.00
N LEU A 86 -4.20 -9.05 14.15
CA LEU A 86 -4.15 -7.62 14.41
C LEU A 86 -4.44 -6.86 13.11
N LEU A 87 -5.32 -5.86 13.21
CA LEU A 87 -5.72 -5.01 12.09
C LEU A 87 -5.33 -3.56 12.38
N PHE A 88 -4.37 -3.03 11.61
CA PHE A 88 -3.99 -1.63 11.70
C PHE A 88 -5.00 -0.74 10.99
N TYR A 89 -5.58 0.19 11.74
CA TYR A 89 -6.45 1.22 11.23
C TYR A 89 -5.62 2.40 10.75
N PRO A 90 -5.80 2.85 9.50
CA PRO A 90 -5.08 4.00 8.97
C PRO A 90 -5.52 5.33 9.60
N GLY A 91 -6.70 5.36 10.22
CA GLY A 91 -7.24 6.56 10.83
C GLY A 91 -8.57 6.31 11.57
N PRO A 92 -9.06 7.29 12.35
CA PRO A 92 -10.28 7.16 13.14
C PRO A 92 -11.53 6.86 12.32
N VAL A 93 -11.59 7.31 11.06
CA VAL A 93 -12.70 7.01 10.16
C VAL A 93 -12.81 5.51 9.90
N PHE A 94 -11.68 4.83 9.67
CA PHE A 94 -11.67 3.39 9.44
C PHE A 94 -12.04 2.63 10.73
N GLN A 95 -11.51 3.06 11.88
CA GLN A 95 -11.87 2.50 13.18
C GLN A 95 -13.39 2.58 13.43
N ARG A 96 -14.01 3.74 13.22
CA ARG A 96 -15.46 3.90 13.38
C ARG A 96 -16.26 2.99 12.45
N LYS A 97 -15.83 2.88 11.19
CA LYS A 97 -16.46 1.96 10.23
C LYS A 97 -16.34 0.51 10.67
N MET A 98 -15.15 0.09 11.10
CA MET A 98 -14.94 -1.27 11.65
C MET A 98 -15.80 -1.53 12.88
N GLY A 99 -15.90 -0.57 13.81
CA GLY A 99 -16.78 -0.71 14.97
C GLY A 99 -18.26 -0.85 14.60
N ALA A 100 -18.72 -0.14 13.57
CA ALA A 100 -20.10 -0.22 13.09
C ALA A 100 -20.41 -1.55 12.38
N ILE A 101 -19.49 -2.03 11.54
CA ILE A 101 -19.72 -3.24 10.72
C ILE A 101 -19.26 -4.53 11.38
N ASN A 102 -18.48 -4.43 12.46
CA ASN A 102 -17.82 -5.54 13.14
C ASN A 102 -17.56 -5.23 14.63
N PRO A 103 -18.62 -5.00 15.42
CA PRO A 103 -18.49 -4.55 16.81
C PRO A 103 -17.79 -5.56 17.72
N ALA A 104 -17.77 -6.85 17.36
CA ALA A 104 -17.18 -7.90 18.15
C ALA A 104 -15.65 -8.03 17.98
N PHE A 105 -15.06 -7.40 16.96
CA PHE A 105 -13.63 -7.50 16.71
C PHE A 105 -12.85 -6.54 17.60
N LYS A 106 -11.95 -7.11 18.41
CA LYS A 106 -11.21 -6.38 19.44
C LYS A 106 -9.76 -6.10 19.08
N ASN A 107 -9.23 -6.75 18.05
CA ASN A 107 -7.81 -6.69 17.71
C ASN A 107 -7.51 -5.60 16.69
N GLY A 108 -8.15 -4.44 16.86
CA GLY A 108 -7.97 -3.26 16.04
C GLY A 108 -7.02 -2.29 16.69
N LEU A 109 -6.03 -1.78 15.95
CA LEU A 109 -5.09 -0.79 16.45
C LEU A 109 -5.01 0.41 15.53
N LEU A 110 -5.24 1.61 16.05
CA LEU A 110 -4.98 2.83 15.32
C LEU A 110 -3.47 3.05 15.20
N GLY A 111 -2.92 2.87 14.00
CA GLY A 111 -1.48 2.97 13.77
C GLY A 111 -1.08 3.63 12.46
N GLY A 112 -2.03 4.18 11.70
CA GLY A 112 -1.71 4.98 10.51
C GLY A 112 -1.11 4.14 9.38
N TYR A 113 -0.29 4.80 8.57
CA TYR A 113 0.43 4.18 7.46
C TYR A 113 1.93 4.37 7.69
N PRO A 114 2.72 3.29 7.89
CA PRO A 114 4.18 3.42 8.06
C PRO A 114 4.87 4.19 6.91
N LYS A 115 4.34 4.06 5.68
CA LYS A 115 4.82 4.81 4.51
C LYS A 115 4.64 6.34 4.59
N MET A 116 3.90 6.84 5.57
CA MET A 116 3.69 8.27 5.80
C MET A 116 4.62 8.83 6.89
N ASP A 117 5.41 7.98 7.55
CA ASP A 117 6.25 8.38 8.68
C ASP A 117 7.28 9.43 8.25
N ASP A 118 7.88 9.29 7.06
CA ASP A 118 8.87 10.26 6.57
C ASP A 118 8.24 11.65 6.29
N LEU A 119 6.98 11.68 5.85
CA LEU A 119 6.24 12.94 5.67
C LEU A 119 5.97 13.60 7.03
N ILE A 120 5.49 12.83 8.01
CA ILE A 120 5.15 13.33 9.35
C ILE A 120 6.41 13.81 10.09
N ASN A 121 7.50 13.06 9.98
CA ASN A 121 8.77 13.35 10.62
C ASN A 121 9.62 14.37 9.83
N LYS A 122 9.07 15.00 8.79
CA LYS A 122 9.73 16.02 7.97
C LYS A 122 11.10 15.57 7.42
N LYS A 123 11.24 14.29 7.09
CA LYS A 123 12.46 13.74 6.50
C LYS A 123 12.56 14.01 4.99
N ILE A 124 11.47 14.45 4.37
CA ILE A 124 11.44 14.83 2.96
C ILE A 124 12.12 16.19 2.80
N ASN A 125 13.28 16.21 2.14
CA ASN A 125 13.98 17.43 1.78
C ASN A 125 13.52 17.91 0.39
N ARG A 126 12.90 19.10 0.33
CA ARG A 126 12.40 19.69 -0.91
C ARG A 126 13.54 20.02 -1.89
N GLU A 127 14.63 20.61 -1.41
CA GLU A 127 15.76 21.04 -2.24
C GLU A 127 16.41 19.86 -2.94
N ASN A 128 16.63 18.76 -2.21
CA ASN A 128 17.12 17.51 -2.76
C ASN A 128 16.15 16.96 -3.82
N MET A 129 14.84 16.92 -3.52
CA MET A 129 13.83 16.45 -4.47
C MET A 129 13.80 17.29 -5.76
N LEU A 130 13.88 18.62 -5.65
CA LEU A 130 13.91 19.50 -6.82
C LEU A 130 15.16 19.26 -7.66
N SER A 131 16.31 19.13 -7.01
CA SER A 131 17.60 18.85 -7.67
C SER A 131 17.60 17.49 -8.37
N GLU A 132 17.13 16.43 -7.70
CA GLU A 132 17.05 15.07 -8.25
C GLU A 132 16.10 14.96 -9.44
N LEU A 133 15.04 15.78 -9.48
CA LEU A 133 14.02 15.77 -10.53
C LEU A 133 14.20 16.88 -11.58
N ASP A 134 15.29 17.65 -11.50
CA ASP A 134 15.58 18.80 -12.38
C ASP A 134 14.42 19.80 -12.47
N LEU A 135 13.89 20.20 -11.31
CA LEU A 135 12.75 21.11 -11.18
C LEU A 135 13.19 22.52 -10.80
N ASP A 136 12.49 23.52 -11.33
CA ASP A 136 12.76 24.93 -11.06
C ASP A 136 12.48 25.26 -9.57
N PRO A 137 13.47 25.70 -8.77
CA PRO A 137 13.29 25.96 -7.35
C PRO A 137 12.32 27.12 -7.06
N ASP A 138 12.15 28.04 -8.00
CA ASP A 138 11.33 29.25 -7.88
C ASP A 138 9.88 29.04 -8.33
N LYS A 139 9.55 27.85 -8.86
CA LYS A 139 8.20 27.49 -9.30
C LYS A 139 7.54 26.49 -8.35
N PRO A 140 6.21 26.57 -8.19
CA PRO A 140 5.46 25.57 -7.44
C PRO A 140 5.54 24.21 -8.14
N VAL A 141 5.66 23.13 -7.37
CA VAL A 141 5.58 21.76 -7.90
C VAL A 141 4.12 21.35 -8.00
N VAL A 142 3.69 20.90 -9.18
CA VAL A 142 2.33 20.43 -9.43
C VAL A 142 2.34 18.92 -9.64
N LEU A 143 1.69 18.18 -8.72
CA LEU A 143 1.55 16.74 -8.84
C LEU A 143 0.22 16.38 -9.49
N PHE A 144 0.28 15.69 -10.62
CA PHE A 144 -0.90 15.12 -11.28
C PHE A 144 -0.85 13.59 -11.23
N ALA A 145 -1.72 12.99 -10.41
CA ALA A 145 -1.79 11.54 -10.21
C ALA A 145 -3.17 10.99 -10.60
N PRO A 146 -3.47 10.85 -11.90
CA PRO A 146 -4.77 10.38 -12.35
C PRO A 146 -5.02 8.91 -12.00
N SER A 147 -6.27 8.55 -11.69
CA SER A 147 -6.68 7.15 -11.63
C SER A 147 -6.68 6.51 -13.02
N TRP A 148 -6.58 5.17 -13.09
CA TRP A 148 -6.61 4.43 -14.36
C TRP A 148 -7.85 4.78 -15.21
N GLY A 149 -7.62 5.18 -16.47
CA GLY A 149 -8.68 5.58 -17.39
C GLY A 149 -9.42 4.43 -18.07
N GLY A 150 -8.93 3.20 -17.93
CA GLY A 150 -9.43 2.02 -18.66
C GLY A 150 -8.65 1.75 -19.94
N LYS A 151 -8.53 0.47 -20.32
CA LYS A 151 -7.64 -0.01 -21.40
C LYS A 151 -7.85 0.68 -22.75
N TYR A 152 -9.08 1.08 -23.03
CA TYR A 152 -9.50 1.64 -24.32
C TYR A 152 -9.92 3.11 -24.23
N SER A 153 -9.80 3.75 -23.07
CA SER A 153 -10.10 5.18 -22.96
C SER A 153 -8.93 6.01 -23.48
N ASN A 154 -9.25 6.98 -24.34
CA ASN A 154 -8.35 8.03 -24.82
C ASN A 154 -8.70 9.41 -24.24
N GLN A 155 -9.63 9.47 -23.29
CA GLN A 155 -10.15 10.71 -22.70
C GLN A 155 -10.10 10.69 -21.16
N SER A 156 -9.32 9.78 -20.58
CA SER A 156 -9.25 9.58 -19.13
C SER A 156 -7.87 9.07 -18.73
N GLY A 157 -7.55 9.11 -17.43
CA GLY A 157 -6.25 8.64 -16.95
C GLY A 157 -5.11 9.57 -17.40
N ILE A 158 -4.03 9.00 -17.92
CA ILE A 158 -2.86 9.76 -18.40
C ILE A 158 -3.21 10.81 -19.46
N TRP A 159 -4.23 10.57 -20.29
CA TRP A 159 -4.60 11.47 -21.39
C TRP A 159 -5.03 12.86 -20.91
N ASN A 160 -5.46 12.98 -19.66
CA ASN A 160 -5.80 14.28 -19.07
C ASN A 160 -4.56 15.16 -18.81
N ALA A 161 -3.35 14.58 -18.83
CA ALA A 161 -2.11 15.35 -18.72
C ALA A 161 -1.91 16.29 -19.92
N ASP A 162 -2.56 16.03 -21.05
CA ASP A 162 -2.51 16.89 -22.23
C ASP A 162 -3.04 18.30 -21.96
N TYR A 163 -4.02 18.43 -21.06
CA TYR A 163 -4.57 19.72 -20.62
C TYR A 163 -3.63 20.48 -19.67
N LEU A 164 -2.50 19.89 -19.27
CA LEU A 164 -1.57 20.43 -18.28
C LEU A 164 -0.16 20.70 -18.86
N LYS A 165 0.06 20.48 -20.16
CA LYS A 165 1.38 20.50 -20.84
C LYS A 165 2.25 21.74 -20.62
N ASN A 166 1.67 22.87 -20.24
CA ASN A 166 2.37 24.15 -20.06
C ASN A 166 2.54 24.55 -18.58
N ILE A 167 2.22 23.65 -17.64
CA ILE A 167 2.43 23.89 -16.22
C ILE A 167 3.90 23.63 -15.89
N PRO A 168 4.65 24.63 -15.38
CA PRO A 168 6.02 24.41 -14.93
C PRO A 168 6.04 23.44 -13.74
N ASN A 169 7.11 22.67 -13.61
CA ASN A 169 7.28 21.64 -12.56
C ASN A 169 6.08 20.68 -12.44
N LEU A 170 5.46 20.31 -13.57
CA LEU A 170 4.43 19.28 -13.59
C LEU A 170 5.05 17.89 -13.47
N ILE A 171 4.70 17.17 -12.40
CA ILE A 171 5.02 15.76 -12.21
C ILE A 171 3.76 14.94 -12.48
N VAL A 172 3.81 14.08 -13.50
CA VAL A 172 2.69 13.17 -13.82
C VAL A 172 3.01 11.77 -13.31
N ILE A 173 2.15 11.23 -12.45
CA ILE A 173 2.23 9.85 -11.94
C ILE A 173 1.01 9.07 -12.43
N PRO A 174 1.04 8.51 -13.64
CA PRO A 174 -0.08 7.78 -14.21
C PRO A 174 -0.14 6.35 -13.67
N HIS A 175 -1.22 5.64 -13.99
CA HIS A 175 -1.31 4.22 -13.65
C HIS A 175 -0.33 3.41 -14.51
N SER A 176 0.24 2.33 -13.97
CA SER A 176 1.23 1.52 -14.71
C SER A 176 0.66 0.88 -15.99
N GLN A 177 -0.66 0.75 -16.10
CA GLN A 177 -1.36 0.24 -17.29
C GLN A 177 -1.73 1.32 -18.30
N ASP A 178 -1.46 2.59 -17.99
CA ASP A 178 -1.60 3.68 -18.96
C ASP A 178 -0.39 3.73 -19.91
N TYR A 179 0.77 3.25 -19.47
CA TYR A 179 1.92 3.01 -20.34
C TYR A 179 1.62 1.78 -21.22
N ARG A 180 1.56 2.00 -22.53
CA ARG A 180 1.46 0.94 -23.54
C ARG A 180 2.84 0.53 -24.01
#